data_AF-A0A4R5FBP8-F1
#
_entry.id   AF-A0A4R5FBP8-F1
#
_cell.length_a   1.000
_cell.length_b   1.000
_cell.length_c   1.000
_cell.angle_alpha   90.00
_cell.angle_beta   90.00
_cell.angle_gamma   90.00
#
_symmetry.space_group_name_H-M   'P 1'
#
loop_
_entity.id
_entity.type
_entity.pdbx_description
1 polymer ?
#
loop_
_entity_poly.entity_id
_entity_poly.type
_entity_poly.pdbx_seq_one_letter_code
_entity_poly.pdbx_strand_id
1 'polypeptide(L)'
;MAFEELKENTENIQEQAKAYLESTAAYYKLRGFKVAMKSTTMIIKFSLILLCFSMVLLFCSVAAALAIGIALDSYALGFLIVGGVYLLITVILFSIKDKIVEGPILEKFSEIFFND
;
A
#
# COMPACT_ATOMS: atom_id res chain seq x y z
N MET A 1 5.71 33.20 -53.49
CA MET A 1 6.88 33.06 -52.61
C MET A 1 6.50 33.00 -51.12
N ALA A 2 5.74 33.92 -50.53
CA ALA A 2 5.36 33.82 -49.10
C ALA A 2 4.46 32.60 -48.74
N PHE A 3 3.66 32.09 -49.68
CA PHE A 3 2.80 30.92 -49.47
C PHE A 3 3.53 29.58 -49.57
N GLU A 4 4.69 29.52 -50.24
CA GLU A 4 5.49 28.30 -50.33
C GLU A 4 6.28 28.07 -49.03
N GLU A 5 6.86 29.12 -48.45
CA GLU A 5 7.56 29.04 -47.16
C GLU A 5 6.64 28.65 -45.99
N LEU A 6 5.36 29.05 -46.05
CA LEU A 6 4.34 28.63 -45.08
C LEU A 6 3.96 27.16 -45.23
N LYS A 7 3.91 26.65 -46.46
CA LYS A 7 3.59 25.24 -46.74
C LYS A 7 4.73 24.32 -46.30
N GLU A 8 5.96 24.74 -46.55
CA GLU A 8 7.19 24.01 -46.18
C GLU A 8 7.44 24.02 -44.67
N ASN A 9 7.11 25.13 -43.97
CA ASN A 9 7.09 25.18 -42.50
C ASN A 9 5.99 24.31 -41.90
N THR A 10 4.81 24.25 -42.54
CA THR A 10 3.69 23.45 -42.03
C THR A 10 4.00 21.95 -42.10
N GLU A 11 4.66 21.47 -43.16
CA GLU A 11 5.14 20.09 -43.24
C GLU A 11 6.19 19.77 -42.17
N ASN A 12 7.17 20.67 -41.95
CA ASN A 12 8.18 20.50 -40.90
C ASN A 12 7.59 20.51 -39.49
N ILE A 13 6.61 21.36 -39.21
CA ILE A 13 5.92 21.40 -37.91
C ILE A 13 5.08 20.15 -37.69
N GLN A 14 4.48 19.58 -38.75
CA GLN A 14 3.73 18.33 -38.66
C GLN A 14 4.63 17.12 -38.36
N GLU A 15 5.83 17.11 -38.95
CA GLU A 15 6.82 16.05 -38.75
C GLU A 15 7.48 16.13 -37.36
N GLN A 16 7.79 17.34 -36.90
CA GLN A 16 8.24 17.57 -35.51
C GLN A 16 7.13 17.26 -34.49
N ALA A 17 5.88 17.62 -34.76
CA ALA A 17 4.76 17.28 -33.88
C ALA A 17 4.54 15.76 -33.80
N LYS A 18 4.68 15.02 -34.91
CA LYS A 18 4.66 13.55 -34.90
C LYS A 18 5.80 12.96 -34.08
N ALA A 19 7.03 13.43 -34.27
CA ALA A 19 8.18 12.97 -33.49
C ALA A 19 8.05 13.29 -31.99
N TYR A 20 7.46 14.43 -31.64
CA TYR A 20 7.15 14.80 -30.25
C TYR A 20 6.06 13.94 -29.64
N LEU A 21 4.99 13.62 -30.38
CA LEU A 21 3.94 12.71 -29.92
C LEU A 21 4.45 11.28 -29.73
N GLU A 22 5.32 10.82 -30.63
CA GLU A 22 5.95 9.51 -30.57
C GLU A 22 6.92 9.41 -29.38
N SER A 23 7.73 10.46 -29.14
CA SER A 23 8.59 10.54 -27.95
C SER A 23 7.78 10.63 -26.66
N THR A 24 6.64 11.34 -26.65
CA THR A 24 5.75 11.48 -25.49
C THR A 24 5.05 10.15 -25.17
N ALA A 25 4.64 9.39 -26.18
CA ALA A 25 4.07 8.05 -26.04
C ALA A 25 5.11 7.05 -25.49
N ALA A 26 6.34 7.09 -26.00
CA ALA A 26 7.45 6.30 -25.46
C ALA A 26 7.76 6.69 -24.00
N TYR A 27 7.73 7.99 -23.67
CA TYR A 27 7.92 8.50 -22.32
C TYR A 27 6.82 8.02 -21.37
N TYR A 28 5.55 8.03 -21.79
CA TYR A 28 4.42 7.54 -20.99
C TYR A 28 4.47 6.04 -20.77
N LYS A 29 4.89 5.27 -21.79
CA LYS A 29 5.09 3.82 -21.68
C LYS A 29 6.17 3.50 -20.66
N LEU A 30 7.31 4.20 -20.68
CA LEU A 30 8.38 4.05 -19.70
C LEU A 30 7.99 4.57 -18.30
N ARG A 31 7.25 5.68 -18.22
CA ARG A 31 6.81 6.27 -16.94
C ARG A 31 5.75 5.40 -16.28
N GLY A 32 4.81 4.85 -17.05
CA GLY A 32 3.84 3.85 -16.60
C GLY A 32 4.52 2.57 -16.12
N PHE A 33 5.53 2.08 -16.85
CA PHE A 33 6.32 0.93 -16.41
C PHE A 33 7.13 1.21 -15.14
N LYS A 34 7.67 2.43 -15.01
CA LYS A 34 8.41 2.88 -13.82
C LYS A 34 7.49 3.06 -12.62
N VAL A 35 6.28 3.56 -12.80
CA VAL A 35 5.26 3.67 -11.75
C VAL A 35 4.73 2.29 -11.34
N ALA A 36 4.46 1.41 -12.30
CA ALA A 36 4.06 0.03 -12.05
C ALA A 36 5.16 -0.71 -11.28
N MET A 37 6.41 -0.68 -11.74
CA MET A 37 7.53 -1.29 -11.01
C MET A 37 7.75 -0.66 -9.64
N LYS A 38 7.66 0.67 -9.49
CA LYS A 38 7.86 1.34 -8.20
C LYS A 38 6.74 0.99 -7.21
N SER A 39 5.50 0.95 -7.67
CA SER A 39 4.33 0.54 -6.88
C SER A 39 4.45 -0.92 -6.44
N THR A 40 4.69 -1.83 -7.38
CA THR A 40 4.84 -3.26 -7.11
C THR A 40 6.03 -3.54 -6.19
N THR A 41 7.15 -2.84 -6.38
CA THR A 41 8.33 -3.02 -5.50
C THR A 41 8.07 -2.53 -4.08
N MET A 42 7.31 -1.45 -3.89
CA MET A 42 6.94 -0.99 -2.54
C MET A 42 5.98 -1.96 -1.85
N ILE A 43 4.97 -2.46 -2.57
CA ILE A 43 4.02 -3.45 -2.04
C ILE A 43 4.73 -4.74 -1.66
N ILE A 44 5.63 -5.25 -2.52
CA ILE A 44 6.39 -6.48 -2.23
C ILE A 44 7.32 -6.28 -1.02
N LYS A 45 8.06 -5.18 -0.95
CA LYS A 45 8.93 -4.89 0.20
C LYS A 45 8.14 -4.76 1.50
N PHE A 46 7.01 -4.06 1.47
CA PHE A 46 6.13 -3.92 2.63
C PHE A 46 5.55 -5.27 3.05
N SER A 47 5.06 -6.07 2.10
CA SER A 47 4.54 -7.41 2.34
C SER A 47 5.61 -8.34 2.93
N LEU A 48 6.84 -8.29 2.43
CA LEU A 48 7.95 -9.08 2.95
C LEU A 48 8.28 -8.69 4.41
N ILE A 49 8.35 -7.40 4.71
CA ILE A 49 8.59 -6.89 6.07
C ILE A 49 7.44 -7.29 7.00
N LEU A 50 6.20 -7.12 6.55
CA LEU A 50 5.01 -7.47 7.31
C LEU A 50 4.97 -8.97 7.63
N LEU A 51 5.27 -9.81 6.64
CA LEU A 51 5.34 -11.26 6.81
C LEU A 51 6.41 -11.64 7.83
N CYS A 52 7.62 -11.09 7.69
CA CYS A 52 8.73 -11.37 8.59
C CYS A 52 8.42 -10.89 10.02
N PHE A 53 7.87 -9.69 10.16
CA PHE A 53 7.43 -9.14 11.43
C PHE A 53 6.32 -9.99 12.08
N SER A 54 5.33 -10.43 11.30
CA SER A 54 4.26 -11.30 11.79
C SER A 54 4.78 -12.64 12.33
N MET A 55 5.77 -13.24 11.66
CA MET A 55 6.42 -14.46 12.12
C MET A 55 7.08 -14.26 13.48
N VAL A 56 7.89 -13.21 13.64
CA VAL A 56 8.56 -12.89 14.92
C VAL A 56 7.53 -12.65 16.01
N LEU A 57 6.46 -11.90 15.72
CA LEU A 57 5.38 -11.61 16.66
C LEU A 57 4.67 -12.89 17.12
N LEU A 58 4.38 -13.82 16.21
CA LEU A 58 3.75 -15.11 16.53
C LEU A 58 4.65 -15.95 17.44
N PHE A 59 5.93 -16.08 17.13
CA PHE A 59 6.86 -16.81 17.98
C PHE A 59 6.97 -16.19 19.37
N CYS A 60 7.02 -14.85 19.45
CA CYS A 60 7.04 -14.13 20.72
C CYS A 60 5.76 -14.37 21.52
N SER A 61 4.59 -14.35 20.88
CA SER A 61 3.31 -14.66 21.51
C SER A 61 3.26 -16.08 22.06
N VAL A 62 3.74 -17.07 21.30
CA VAL A 62 3.77 -18.46 21.73
C VAL A 62 4.74 -18.63 22.91
N ALA A 63 5.91 -18.00 22.83
CA ALA A 63 6.88 -18.00 23.93
C ALA A 63 6.30 -17.38 25.21
N ALA A 64 5.58 -16.26 25.10
CA ALA A 64 4.90 -15.63 26.22
C ALA A 64 3.81 -16.55 26.83
N ALA A 65 3.00 -17.20 25.99
CA ALA A 65 1.97 -18.13 26.45
C ALA A 65 2.59 -19.34 27.18
N LEU A 66 3.70 -19.87 26.68
CA LEU A 66 4.44 -20.96 27.31
C LEU A 66 5.08 -20.51 28.63
N ALA A 67 5.72 -19.35 28.67
CA ALA A 67 6.35 -18.82 29.89
C ALA A 67 5.32 -18.57 31.00
N ILE A 68 4.18 -17.97 30.66
CA ILE A 68 3.06 -17.77 31.61
C ILE A 68 2.46 -19.12 32.00
N GLY A 69 2.30 -20.04 31.04
CA GLY A 69 1.78 -21.38 31.30
C GLY A 69 2.63 -22.18 32.28
N ILE A 70 3.96 -22.11 32.16
CA ILE A 70 4.91 -22.75 33.10
C ILE A 70 4.84 -22.07 34.47
N ALA A 71 4.77 -20.74 34.53
CA ALA A 71 4.68 -20.01 35.79
C ALA A 71 3.38 -20.30 36.56
N LEU A 72 2.31 -20.65 35.85
CA LEU A 72 1.01 -21.02 36.43
C LEU A 72 0.80 -22.54 36.56
N ASP A 73 1.84 -23.35 36.27
CA ASP A 73 1.79 -24.82 36.26
C ASP A 73 0.71 -25.41 35.33
N SER A 74 0.19 -24.61 34.39
CA SER A 74 -0.89 -24.98 33.48
C SER A 74 -0.82 -24.20 32.17
N TYR A 75 -0.49 -24.90 31.08
CA TYR A 75 -0.46 -24.32 29.72
C TYR A 75 -1.80 -23.74 29.28
N ALA A 76 -2.92 -24.36 29.69
CA ALA A 76 -4.26 -23.88 29.34
C ALA A 76 -4.51 -22.47 29.88
N LEU A 77 -4.09 -22.19 31.12
CA LEU A 77 -4.20 -20.85 31.71
C LEU A 77 -3.27 -19.84 31.03
N GLY A 78 -2.06 -20.28 30.64
CA GLY A 78 -1.12 -19.45 29.89
C GLY A 78 -1.71 -18.96 28.55
N PHE A 79 -2.29 -19.85 27.77
CA PHE A 79 -2.97 -19.48 26.51
C PHE A 79 -4.23 -18.65 26.76
N LEU A 80 -5.00 -18.93 27.82
CA LEU A 80 -6.21 -18.17 28.15
C LEU A 80 -5.88 -16.72 28.52
N ILE A 81 -4.82 -16.49 29.31
CA ILE A 81 -4.36 -15.15 29.68
C ILE A 81 -3.88 -14.39 28.45
N VAL A 82 -3.02 -14.99 27.62
CA VAL A 82 -2.51 -14.35 26.41
C VAL A 82 -3.65 -14.04 25.43
N GLY A 83 -4.60 -14.97 25.25
CA GLY A 83 -5.81 -14.75 24.46
C GLY A 83 -6.67 -13.62 25.00
N GLY A 84 -6.85 -13.55 26.33
CA GLY A 84 -7.56 -12.45 26.99
C GLY A 84 -6.87 -11.09 26.79
N VAL A 85 -5.54 -11.05 26.83
CA VAL A 85 -4.76 -9.84 26.51
C VAL A 85 -4.97 -9.40 25.07
N TYR A 86 -4.95 -10.33 24.09
CA TYR A 86 -5.26 -9.99 22.69
C TYR A 86 -6.69 -9.50 22.50
N LEU A 87 -7.66 -10.06 23.22
CA LEU A 87 -9.05 -9.60 23.21
C LEU A 87 -9.15 -8.17 23.76
N LEU A 88 -8.51 -7.89 24.91
CA LEU A 88 -8.43 -6.55 25.48
C LEU A 88 -7.79 -5.53 24.52
N ILE A 89 -6.66 -5.90 23.91
CA ILE A 89 -6.00 -5.07 22.89
C ILE A 89 -6.95 -4.79 21.73
N THR A 90 -7.71 -5.79 21.27
CA THR A 90 -8.69 -5.65 20.19
C THR A 90 -9.81 -4.67 20.57
N VAL A 91 -10.34 -4.77 21.79
CA VAL A 91 -11.38 -3.84 22.30
C VAL A 91 -10.83 -2.41 22.41
N ILE A 92 -9.61 -2.24 22.90
CA ILE A 92 -8.94 -0.94 22.98
C ILE A 92 -8.72 -0.36 21.58
N LEU A 93 -8.23 -1.18 20.63
CA LEU A 93 -8.07 -0.79 19.24
C LEU A 93 -9.40 -0.40 18.60
N PHE A 94 -10.49 -1.09 18.92
CA PHE A 94 -11.83 -0.77 18.40
C PHE A 94 -12.32 0.59 18.95
N SER A 95 -12.21 0.83 20.25
CA SER A 95 -12.56 2.12 20.86
C SER A 95 -11.71 3.29 20.35
N ILE A 96 -10.43 3.06 20.04
CA ILE A 96 -9.55 4.07 19.44
C ILE A 96 -9.83 4.22 17.94
N LYS A 97 -10.19 3.15 17.23
CA LYS A 97 -10.57 3.19 15.82
C LYS A 97 -11.75 4.12 15.61
N ASP A 98 -12.81 4.04 16.42
CA ASP A 98 -13.97 4.94 16.29
C ASP A 98 -13.58 6.42 16.44
N LYS A 99 -12.54 6.73 17.21
CA LYS A 99 -12.09 8.12 17.43
C LYS A 99 -11.01 8.63 16.47
N ILE A 100 -10.10 7.78 16.01
CA ILE A 100 -8.90 8.19 15.26
C ILE A 100 -8.90 7.66 13.81
N VAL A 101 -9.56 6.53 13.57
CA VAL A 101 -9.45 5.78 12.33
C VAL A 101 -10.72 5.88 11.49
N GLU A 102 -11.92 5.81 12.10
CA GLU A 102 -13.18 5.93 11.38
C GLU A 102 -13.32 7.26 10.67
N GLY A 103 -12.89 8.39 11.26
CA GLY A 103 -12.92 9.70 10.59
C GLY A 103 -12.22 9.69 9.22
N PRO A 104 -10.89 9.55 9.16
CA PRO A 104 -10.16 9.63 7.90
C PRO A 104 -10.25 8.37 7.02
N ILE A 105 -10.51 7.18 7.59
CA ILE A 105 -10.65 5.95 6.79
C ILE A 105 -12.04 5.86 6.18
N LEU A 106 -13.12 6.15 6.92
CA LEU A 106 -14.48 6.11 6.35
C LEU A 106 -14.68 7.22 5.31
N GLU A 107 -14.09 8.40 5.51
CA GLU A 107 -14.11 9.49 4.52
C GLU A 107 -13.40 9.08 3.21
N LYS A 108 -12.23 8.45 3.30
CA LYS A 108 -11.51 7.94 2.12
C LYS A 108 -12.17 6.74 1.45
N PHE A 109 -12.76 5.82 2.22
CA PHE A 109 -13.52 4.71 1.66
C PHE A 109 -14.83 5.19 1.04
N SER A 110 -15.47 6.21 1.61
CA SER A 110 -16.66 6.84 1.03
C SER A 110 -16.34 7.54 -0.28
N GLU A 111 -15.25 8.32 -0.37
CA GLU A 111 -14.86 9.02 -1.59
C GLU A 111 -14.47 8.06 -2.73
N ILE A 112 -13.85 6.92 -2.39
CA ILE A 112 -13.52 5.87 -3.37
C ILE A 112 -14.75 5.08 -3.83
N PHE A 113 -15.76 4.90 -2.98
CA PHE A 113 -16.92 4.07 -3.28
C PHE A 113 -18.12 4.87 -3.85
N PHE A 114 -18.24 6.16 -3.54
CA PHE A 114 -19.31 7.04 -4.03
C PHE A 114 -18.91 7.91 -5.23
N ASN A 115 -17.66 7.87 -5.69
CA ASN A 115 -17.21 8.59 -6.88
C ASN A 115 -17.00 7.68 -8.11
N ASP A 116 -17.84 6.66 -8.23
CA ASP A 116 -18.20 6.00 -9.51
C ASP A 116 -19.68 6.30 -9.81
#